data_AF-Q8X108-F1
#
_entry.id   AF-Q8X108-F1
#
_cell.length_a   1.000
_cell.length_b   1.000
_cell.length_c   1.000
_cell.angle_alpha   90.00
_cell.angle_beta   90.00
_cell.angle_gamma   90.00
#
_symmetry.space_group_name_H-M   'P 1'
#
loop_
_entity.id
_entity.type
_entity.pdbx_description
1 polymer ?
#
loop_
_entity_poly.entity_id
_entity_poly.type
_entity_poly.pdbx_seq_one_letter_code
_entity_poly.pdbx_strand_id
1 'polypeptide(L)' 'HWHGFFQMPPNYDDGPSFVTQCPIVPKDSFLYNFTVPDQAGTFWYHS' A
#
# COMPACT_ATOMS: atom_id res chain seq x y z
N HIS A 1 -2.42 0.12 -4.62
CA HIS A 1 -3.11 -0.28 -3.39
C HIS A 1 -2.97 -1.77 -3.16
N TRP A 2 -2.76 -2.18 -1.91
CA TRP A 2 -2.64 -3.58 -1.50
C TRP A 2 -3.96 -4.04 -0.86
N HIS A 3 -4.87 -4.54 -1.69
CA HIS A 3 -6.26 -4.73 -1.30
C HIS A 3 -6.41 -5.81 -0.23
N GLY A 4 -6.95 -5.40 0.91
CA GLY A 4 -7.28 -6.27 2.04
C GLY A 4 -6.22 -6.31 3.14
N PHE A 5 -5.08 -5.63 3.00
CA PHE A 5 -4.15 -5.47 4.12
C PHE A 5 -4.55 -4.29 5.02
N PHE A 6 -4.44 -4.47 6.33
CA PHE A 6 -4.90 -3.49 7.32
C PHE A 6 -4.10 -2.19 7.32
N GLN A 7 -2.84 -2.23 6.90
CA GLN A 7 -1.96 -1.05 6.86
C GLN A 7 -2.03 -0.25 8.17
N MET A 8 -1.82 -0.95 9.29
CA MET A 8 -1.87 -0.32 10.62
C MET A 8 -0.94 0.89 10.67
N PRO A 9 -1.34 1.99 11.34
CA PRO A 9 -0.62 3.27 11.25
C PRO A 9 0.89 3.13 11.46
N PRO A 10 1.70 3.83 10.64
CA PRO A 10 1.31 4.82 9.63
C PRO A 10 0.87 4.20 8.28
N ASN A 11 -0.14 4.79 7.62
CA ASN A 11 -0.80 4.20 6.44
C ASN A 11 -0.22 4.60 5.07
N TYR A 12 0.99 5.18 5.04
CA TYR A 12 1.60 5.71 3.81
C TYR A 12 1.76 4.68 2.69
N ASP A 13 1.82 3.39 3.04
CA ASP A 13 2.00 2.30 2.08
C ASP A 13 0.69 1.72 1.53
N ASP A 14 -0.46 2.30 1.88
CA ASP A 14 -1.75 1.73 1.48
C ASP A 14 -2.02 1.86 -0.03
N GLY A 15 -1.58 2.94 -0.68
CA GLY A 15 -1.63 3.11 -2.14
C GLY A 15 -2.72 4.02 -2.76
N PRO A 16 -3.87 4.32 -2.13
CA PRO A 16 -4.85 5.24 -2.72
C PRO A 16 -4.28 6.65 -2.97
N SER A 17 -4.22 7.03 -4.24
CA SER A 17 -3.73 8.35 -4.67
C SER A 17 -4.58 9.48 -4.09
N PHE A 18 -3.91 10.52 -3.60
CA PHE A 18 -4.50 11.71 -2.98
C PHE A 18 -5.26 11.47 -1.66
N VAL A 19 -5.16 10.27 -1.09
CA VAL A 19 -5.65 9.95 0.26
C VAL A 19 -4.47 9.60 1.16
N THR A 20 -3.66 8.62 0.77
CA THR A 20 -2.55 8.10 1.61
C THR A 20 -1.19 8.51 1.07
N GLN A 21 -1.10 8.84 -0.22
CA GLN A 21 0.11 9.30 -0.90
C GLN A 21 -0.18 10.06 -2.20
N CYS A 22 0.83 10.74 -2.75
CA CYS A 22 0.82 11.20 -4.14
C CYS A 22 1.15 10.04 -5.10
N PRO A 23 0.70 10.10 -6.37
CA PRO A 23 1.13 9.14 -7.39
C PRO A 23 2.65 9.14 -7.59
N ILE A 24 3.21 7.95 -7.85
CA ILE A 24 4.62 7.83 -8.23
C ILE A 24 4.78 8.45 -9.62
N VAL A 25 5.73 9.39 -9.76
CA VAL A 25 5.98 10.06 -11.04
C VAL A 25 6.73 9.14 -12.02
N PRO A 26 6.61 9.36 -13.34
CA PRO A 26 7.31 8.54 -14.31
C PRO A 26 8.82 8.54 -14.07
N LYS A 27 9.44 7.36 -14.18
CA LYS A 27 10.89 7.09 -14.00
C LYS A 27 11.42 7.18 -12.56
N ASP A 28 10.56 7.44 -11.59
CA ASP A 28 10.89 7.27 -10.17
C ASP A 28 10.35 5.95 -9.62
N SER A 29 10.84 5.58 -8.44
CA SER A 29 10.47 4.38 -7.72
C SER A 29 10.06 4.74 -6.30
N PHE A 30 9.12 3.98 -5.76
CA PHE A 30 8.71 4.06 -4.36
C PHE A 30 8.66 2.64 -3.78
N LEU A 31 9.23 2.47 -2.59
CA LEU A 31 9.22 1.19 -1.88
C LEU A 31 8.07 1.18 -0.88
N TYR A 32 7.09 0.34 -1.13
CA TYR A 32 6.09 -0.05 -0.12
C TYR A 32 6.72 -1.07 0.83
N ASN A 33 6.80 -0.78 2.13
CA ASN A 33 7.51 -1.60 3.10
C ASN A 33 6.70 -1.78 4.38
N PHE A 34 5.75 -2.73 4.34
CA PHE A 34 4.87 -3.04 5.46
C PHE A 34 4.94 -4.53 5.83
N THR A 35 4.53 -4.84 7.06
CA THR A 35 4.40 -6.21 7.58
C THR A 35 2.95 -6.61 7.71
N VAL A 36 2.70 -7.92 7.80
CA VAL A 36 1.35 -8.50 7.90
C VAL A 36 1.33 -9.47 9.08
N PRO A 37 1.32 -8.97 10.33
CA PRO A 37 1.50 -9.81 11.51
C PRO A 37 0.26 -10.65 11.87
N ASP A 38 -0.93 -10.22 11.43
CA ASP A 38 -2.23 -10.67 11.94
C ASP A 38 -3.24 -11.02 10.83
N GLN A 39 -2.79 -11.14 9.57
CA GLN A 39 -3.66 -11.51 8.44
C GLN A 39 -3.09 -12.66 7.62
N ALA A 40 -3.97 -13.58 7.23
CA ALA A 40 -3.69 -14.64 6.26
C ALA A 40 -4.95 -14.91 5.42
N GLY A 41 -4.78 -15.10 4.11
CA GLY A 41 -5.91 -15.24 3.19
C GLY A 41 -5.50 -15.01 1.74
N THR A 42 -6.51 -14.87 0.88
CA THR A 42 -6.31 -14.51 -0.54
C THR A 42 -6.50 -13.00 -0.70
N PHE A 43 -5.49 -12.35 -1.25
CA PHE A 43 -5.45 -10.91 -1.48
C PHE A 43 -5.09 -10.61 -2.93
N TRP A 44 -5.08 -9.33 -3.29
CA TRP A 44 -4.70 -8.87 -4.62
C TRP A 44 -4.17 -7.43 -4.55
N TYR A 45 -3.53 -6.96 -5.62
CA TYR A 45 -3.04 -5.60 -5.73
C TYR A 45 -3.55 -4.95 -7.02
N HIS A 46 -3.73 -3.64 -6.99
CA HIS A 46 -4.13 -2.87 -8.17
C HIS A 46 -3.64 -1.42 -8.13
N SER A 47 -3.66 -0.76 -9.29
CA SER A 47 -3.43 0.68 -9.42
C SER A 47 -4.63 1.49 -8.93
#